data_AF-A0A2M8RYD0-F1
#
_entry.id   AF-A0A2M8RYD0-F1
#
_cell.length_a   1.000
_cell.length_b   1.000
_cell.length_c   1.000
_cell.angle_alpha   90.00
_cell.angle_beta   90.00
_cell.angle_gamma   90.00
#
_symmetry.space_group_name_H-M   'P 1'
#
loop_
_entity.id
_entity.type
_entity.pdbx_description
1 polymer ?
#
loop_
_entity_poly.entity_id
_entity_poly.type
_entity_poly.pdbx_seq_one_letter_code
_entity_poly.pdbx_strand_id
1 'polypeptide(L)' 'MFFNKIIVTLFGSRRPTTKRDLSQIDSVLLHPVGDAIGDAVAHGLHLRQLKECYPNLKIGVFVTARNRAIFAAGLDLA' A
#
# COMPACT_ATOMS: atom_id res chain seq x y z
N MET A 1 -25.50 3.90 29.07
CA MET A 1 -24.19 3.28 28.71
C MET A 1 -24.30 1.90 28.05
N PHE A 2 -25.49 1.27 27.94
CA PHE A 2 -25.65 -0.06 27.34
C PHE A 2 -26.01 -0.07 25.84
N PHE A 3 -26.77 0.93 25.36
CA PHE A 3 -27.20 1.01 23.96
C PHE A 3 -26.04 1.07 22.96
N ASN A 4 -25.00 1.85 23.26
CA ASN A 4 -23.81 1.95 22.39
C ASN A 4 -23.11 0.61 22.24
N LYS A 5 -23.10 -0.23 23.27
CA LYS A 5 -22.46 -1.55 23.24
C LYS A 5 -23.24 -2.52 22.34
N ILE A 6 -24.57 -2.43 22.32
CA ILE A 6 -25.44 -3.25 21.45
C ILE A 6 -25.21 -2.88 19.98
N ILE A 7 -25.17 -1.58 19.67
CA ILE A 7 -24.97 -1.08 18.29
C ILE A 7 -23.60 -1.49 17.76
N VAL A 8 -22.54 -1.37 18.57
CA VAL A 8 -21.18 -1.78 18.18
C VAL A 8 -21.09 -3.30 17.99
N THR A 9 -21.80 -4.10 18.78
CA THR A 9 -21.76 -5.57 18.60
C THR A 9 -22.55 -6.02 17.37
N LEU A 10 -23.71 -5.41 17.08
CA LEU A 10 -24.53 -5.77 15.91
C LEU A 10 -23.97 -5.22 14.59
N PHE A 11 -23.47 -3.99 14.58
CA PHE A 11 -23.03 -3.31 13.36
C PHE A 11 -21.50 -3.13 13.26
N GLY A 12 -20.76 -3.35 14.34
CA GLY A 12 -19.30 -3.23 14.39
C GLY A 12 -18.56 -4.56 14.24
N SER A 13 -19.22 -5.63 13.78
CA SER A 13 -18.49 -6.83 13.38
C SER A 13 -17.61 -6.51 12.18
N ARG A 14 -16.28 -6.58 12.35
CA ARG A 14 -15.34 -6.48 11.22
C ARG A 14 -15.74 -7.54 10.21
N ARG A 15 -16.17 -7.11 9.03
CA ARG A 15 -16.42 -8.03 7.93
C ARG A 15 -15.10 -8.73 7.64
N PRO A 16 -15.05 -10.07 7.71
CA PRO A 16 -13.82 -10.79 7.40
C PRO A 16 -13.41 -10.40 5.99
N THR A 17 -12.16 -9.95 5.85
CA THR A 17 -11.59 -9.65 4.55
C THR A 17 -11.75 -10.90 3.70
N THR A 18 -12.58 -10.82 2.65
CA THR A 18 -12.77 -11.95 1.74
C THR A 18 -11.39 -12.36 1.26
N LYS A 19 -11.05 -13.65 1.32
CA LYS A 19 -9.79 -14.16 0.78
C LYS A 19 -9.77 -13.87 -0.72
N ARG A 20 -9.25 -12.70 -1.10
CA ARG A 20 -9.04 -12.31 -2.49
C ARG A 20 -7.64 -12.75 -2.86
N ASP A 21 -7.55 -13.44 -3.98
CA ASP A 21 -6.27 -13.73 -4.58
C ASP A 21 -5.67 -12.40 -5.08
N LEU A 22 -4.57 -12.00 -4.44
CA LEU A 22 -3.87 -10.76 -4.77
C LEU A 22 -3.14 -10.86 -6.12
N SER A 23 -2.96 -12.07 -6.66
CA SER A 23 -2.39 -12.29 -8.00
C SER A 23 -3.29 -11.74 -9.11
N GLN A 24 -4.59 -11.56 -8.82
CA GLN A 24 -5.58 -11.04 -9.74
C GLN A 24 -5.66 -9.49 -9.73
N ILE A 25 -4.79 -8.82 -8.99
CA ILE A 25 -4.78 -7.36 -8.92
C ILE A 25 -3.90 -6.81 -10.05
N ASP A 26 -4.49 -5.98 -10.91
CA ASP A 26 -3.78 -5.36 -12.03
C ASP A 26 -2.88 -4.19 -11.60
N SER A 27 -3.29 -3.44 -10.58
CA SER A 27 -2.57 -2.24 -10.13
C SER A 27 -2.76 -1.92 -8.66
N VAL A 28 -1.73 -1.35 -8.05
CA VAL A 28 -1.76 -0.77 -6.70
C VAL A 28 -1.22 0.65 -6.75
N LEU A 29 -1.89 1.56 -6.03
CA LEU A 29 -1.45 2.92 -5.81
C LEU A 29 -1.05 3.09 -4.35
N LEU A 30 0.17 3.55 -4.10
CA LEU A 30 0.67 3.82 -2.76
C LEU A 30 0.82 5.31 -2.51
N HIS A 31 0.35 5.71 -1.33
CA HIS A 31 0.60 7.03 -0.77
C HIS A 31 1.54 6.85 0.43
N PRO A 32 2.86 6.93 0.22
CA PRO A 32 3.83 6.82 1.32
C PRO A 32 3.61 7.95 2.31
N VAL A 33 3.75 7.62 3.60
CA VAL A 33 3.61 8.61 4.67
C VAL A 33 4.97 9.24 4.89
N GLY A 34 5.07 10.54 4.61
CA GLY A 34 6.32 11.27 4.78
C GLY A 34 7.08 11.48 3.47
N ASP A 35 7.78 12.61 3.41
CA ASP A 35 8.54 13.03 2.24
C ASP A 35 10.05 12.85 2.43
N ALA A 36 10.48 12.30 3.57
CA ALA A 36 11.89 12.13 3.86
C ALA A 36 12.50 11.09 2.92
N ILE A 37 13.80 11.24 2.64
CA ILE A 37 14.53 10.31 1.79
C ILE A 37 14.58 8.91 2.43
N GLY A 38 14.73 8.83 3.75
CA GLY A 38 14.72 7.56 4.49
C GLY A 38 13.42 6.78 4.32
N ASP A 39 12.28 7.47 4.44
CA ASP A 39 10.95 6.87 4.24
C ASP A 39 10.81 6.34 2.82
N ALA A 40 11.27 7.11 1.82
CA ALA A 40 11.23 6.70 0.42
C ALA A 40 12.06 5.44 0.13
N VAL A 41 13.24 5.31 0.75
CA VAL A 41 14.07 4.10 0.63
C VAL A 41 13.37 2.90 1.26
N ALA A 42 12.85 3.04 2.48
CA ALA A 42 12.17 1.97 3.19
C ALA A 42 10.90 1.49 2.44
N HIS A 43 10.12 2.44 1.91
CA HIS A 43 8.95 2.13 1.09
C HIS A 43 9.35 1.51 -0.25
N GLY A 44 10.40 2.02 -0.91
CA GLY A 44 10.91 1.47 -2.17
C GLY A 44 11.27 -0.02 -2.07
N LEU A 45 11.92 -0.44 -0.98
CA LEU A 45 12.25 -1.85 -0.74
C LEU A 45 11.00 -2.76 -0.67
N HIS A 46 9.96 -2.31 0.03
CA HIS A 46 8.70 -3.07 0.12
C HIS A 46 8.00 -3.17 -1.23
N LEU A 47 8.06 -2.11 -2.04
CA LEU A 47 7.47 -2.11 -3.38
C LEU A 47 8.18 -3.07 -4.32
N ARG A 48 9.50 -3.17 -4.19
CA ARG A 48 10.27 -4.15 -4.94
C ARG A 48 9.90 -5.58 -4.57
N GLN A 49 9.77 -5.89 -3.28
CA GLN A 49 9.28 -7.20 -2.83
C GLN A 49 7.89 -7.51 -3.39
N LEU A 50 6.99 -6.52 -3.40
CA LEU A 50 5.66 -6.67 -3.96
C LEU A 50 5.71 -6.99 -5.47
N LYS A 51 6.60 -6.31 -6.21
CA LYS A 51 6.81 -6.54 -7.65
C LYS A 51 7.44 -7.90 -7.93
N GLU A 52 8.35 -8.36 -7.08
CA GLU A 52 8.95 -9.70 -7.17
C GLU A 52 7.89 -10.81 -6.94
N CYS A 53 6.97 -10.61 -5.98
CA CYS A 53 5.86 -11.54 -5.76
C CYS A 53 4.78 -11.48 -6.85
N TYR A 54 4.56 -10.31 -7.45
CA TYR A 54 3.53 -10.07 -8.47
C TYR A 54 4.12 -9.35 -9.69
N PRO A 55 4.82 -10.07 -10.60
CA PRO A 55 5.55 -9.45 -11.71
C PRO A 55 4.68 -8.60 -12.64
N ASN A 56 3.42 -8.98 -12.81
CA ASN A 56 2.47 -8.27 -13.69
C ASN A 56 1.81 -7.05 -13.02
N LEU A 57 2.03 -6.84 -11.72
CA LEU A 57 1.39 -5.77 -10.96
C LEU A 57 1.92 -4.40 -11.39
N LYS A 58 1.03 -3.47 -11.75
CA LYS A 58 1.38 -2.07 -11.99
C LYS A 58 1.41 -1.31 -10.67
N ILE A 59 2.51 -0.63 -10.37
CA ILE A 59 2.69 0.09 -9.10
C ILE A 59 2.76 1.58 -9.39
N GLY A 60 1.82 2.34 -8.82
CA GLY A 60 1.87 3.79 -8.77
C GLY A 60 2.28 4.25 -7.37
N VAL A 61 3.08 5.31 -7.28
CA VAL A 61 3.51 5.90 -6.00
C VAL A 61 3.37 7.40 -6.07
N PHE A 62 2.75 8.01 -5.06
CA PHE A 62 2.80 9.46 -4.90
C PHE A 62 4.18 9.87 -4.43
N VAL A 63 4.82 10.74 -5.21
CA VAL A 63 6.17 11.22 -4.95
C VAL A 63 6.20 12.74 -4.94
N THR A 64 7.13 13.30 -4.19
CA THR A 64 7.49 14.72 -4.23
C THR A 64 8.80 14.91 -4.98
N ALA A 65 9.13 16.16 -5.33
CA ALA A 65 10.36 16.46 -6.05
C ALA A 65 11.62 15.93 -5.34
N ARG A 66 11.61 15.88 -4.00
CA ARG A 66 12.73 15.43 -3.17
C ARG A 66 12.98 13.93 -3.22
N ASN A 67 11.92 13.12 -3.24
CA ASN A 67 12.03 11.66 -3.15
C ASN A 67 11.83 10.94 -4.49
N ARG A 68 11.43 11.67 -5.55
CA ARG A 68 11.21 11.13 -6.90
C ARG A 68 12.40 10.31 -7.41
N ALA A 69 13.63 10.80 -7.24
CA ALA A 69 14.82 10.12 -7.71
C ALA A 69 15.04 8.75 -7.03
N ILE A 70 14.68 8.64 -5.75
CA ILE A 70 14.80 7.39 -4.99
C ILE A 70 13.82 6.34 -5.52
N PHE A 71 12.56 6.74 -5.71
CA PHE A 71 11.56 5.83 -6.26
C PHE A 71 11.84 5.45 -7.72
N ALA A 72 12.34 6.38 -8.55
CA ALA A 72 12.73 6.09 -9.93
C ALA A 72 13.88 5.07 -9.99
N ALA A 73 14.91 5.24 -9.15
CA ALA A 73 16.05 4.32 -9.10
C ALA A 73 15.70 2.94 -8.50
N GLY A 74 14.76 2.88 -7.56
CA GLY A 74 14.40 1.66 -6.84
C GLY A 74 13.36 0.78 -7.54
N LEU A 75 12.55 1.34 -8.44
CA LEU A 75 11.41 0.65 -9.08
C LEU A 75 11.56 0.43 -10.57
N ASP A 76 12.69 0.83 -11.18
CA ASP A 76 12.87 0.85 -12.64
C ASP A 76 11.67 1.49 -13.37
N LEU A 77 11.03 2.48 -12.72
CA LEU A 77 9.94 3.26 -13.29
C LEU A 77 10.57 4.33 -14.19
N ALA A 78 10.94 3.90 -15.40
CA ALA A 78 11.23 4.81 -16.52
C ALA A 78 9.95 5.50 -17.01
#